data_AF-A0A8T7BUP1-F1
#
_entry.id   AF-A0A8T7BUP1-F1
#
_cell.length_a   1.000
_cell.length_b   1.000
_cell.length_c   1.000
_cell.angle_alpha   90.00
_cell.angle_beta   90.00
_cell.angle_gamma   90.00
#
_symmetry.space_group_name_H-M   'P 1'
#
loop_
_entity.id
_entity.type
_entity.pdbx_description
1 polymer ?
#
loop_
_entity_poly.entity_id
_entity_poly.type
_entity_poly.pdbx_seq_one_letter_code
_entity_poly.pdbx_strand_id
1 'polypeptide(L)'
;MDSLVEWARYSVPDDFWPVAIVLIMLTIAGFFGAFYFFHRMRVMADIPTSKIRSAAQGYLELIGHGELMEGPKIIAPLTGKVCTWYDYMIQERRRSRKKDHWVTIEKGTSEELFLIIDETGKCVIDPDGASVVPSKTDTWYGSSPKPGKSTSSSFLMGKRYRYIEKRMHPGEPLYA
;
A
#
# COMPACT_ATOMS: atom_id res chain seq x y z
N MET A 1 -22.86 31.32 18.51
CA MET A 1 -22.15 32.37 17.74
C MET A 1 -22.06 33.65 18.55
N ASP A 2 -23.13 34.03 19.26
CA ASP A 2 -23.19 35.30 20.00
C ASP A 2 -22.18 35.42 21.15
N SER A 3 -21.84 34.34 21.85
CA SER A 3 -20.86 34.37 22.94
C SER A 3 -19.40 34.60 22.50
N LEU A 4 -19.03 34.17 21.29
CA LEU A 4 -17.70 34.40 20.73
C LEU A 4 -17.55 35.84 20.23
N VAL A 5 -18.64 36.39 19.68
CA VAL A 5 -18.67 37.77 19.18
C VAL A 5 -18.64 38.77 20.34
N GLU A 6 -19.37 38.48 21.43
CA GLU A 6 -19.30 39.22 22.70
C GLU A 6 -17.89 39.19 23.31
N TRP A 7 -17.28 38.01 23.42
CA TRP A 7 -15.90 37.87 23.92
C TRP A 7 -14.90 38.68 23.09
N ALA A 8 -14.94 38.57 21.76
CA ALA A 8 -14.04 39.31 20.87
C ALA A 8 -14.20 40.84 20.98
N ARG A 9 -15.40 41.33 21.35
CA ARG A 9 -15.70 42.76 21.49
C ARG A 9 -15.23 43.32 22.85
N TYR A 10 -15.20 42.49 23.90
CA TYR A 10 -14.86 42.89 25.27
C TYR A 10 -13.48 42.42 25.75
N SER A 11 -12.76 41.62 24.97
CA SER A 11 -11.39 41.15 25.30
C SER A 11 -10.36 42.28 25.27
N VAL A 12 -9.48 42.31 26.27
CA VAL A 12 -8.34 43.24 26.36
C VAL A 12 -7.43 43.06 25.14
N PRO A 13 -6.91 44.14 24.50
CA PRO A 13 -6.16 44.04 23.25
C PRO A 13 -4.98 43.05 23.26
N ASP A 14 -4.34 42.86 24.42
CA ASP A 14 -3.17 42.00 24.57
C ASP A 14 -3.46 40.49 24.38
N ASP A 15 -4.70 40.05 24.67
CA ASP A 15 -5.11 38.65 24.52
C ASP A 15 -5.76 38.36 23.15
N PHE A 16 -6.33 39.38 22.51
CA PHE A 16 -7.04 39.24 21.23
C PHE A 16 -6.09 39.00 20.05
N TRP A 17 -5.03 39.82 19.93
CA TRP A 17 -4.07 39.74 18.83
C TRP A 17 -3.34 38.39 18.71
N PRO A 18 -2.84 37.74 19.78
CA PRO A 18 -2.19 36.44 19.65
C PRO A 18 -3.18 35.35 19.18
N VAL A 19 -4.42 35.35 19.66
CA VAL A 19 -5.45 34.40 19.21
C VAL A 19 -5.78 34.63 17.72
N ALA A 20 -5.95 35.90 17.32
CA ALA A 20 -6.19 36.24 15.92
C ALA A 20 -5.03 35.82 15.01
N ILE A 21 -3.77 36.06 15.42
CA ILE A 21 -2.57 35.63 14.67
C ILE A 21 -2.53 34.11 14.55
N VAL A 22 -2.81 33.35 15.61
CA VAL A 22 -2.84 31.88 15.54
C VAL A 22 -3.90 31.39 14.56
N LEU A 23 -5.10 31.96 14.58
CA LEU A 23 -6.17 31.61 13.63
C LEU A 23 -5.79 31.97 12.18
N ILE A 24 -5.15 33.11 11.96
CA ILE A 24 -4.63 33.51 10.64
C ILE A 24 -3.55 32.54 10.18
N MET A 25 -2.62 32.17 11.04
CA MET A 25 -1.56 31.19 10.71
C MET A 25 -2.14 29.81 10.38
N LEU A 26 -3.13 29.35 11.15
CA LEU A 26 -3.83 28.08 10.88
C LEU A 26 -4.59 28.10 9.55
N THR A 27 -5.26 29.20 9.23
CA THR A 27 -5.99 29.34 7.95
C THR A 27 -5.04 29.40 6.76
N ILE A 28 -3.94 30.14 6.86
CA ILE A 28 -2.90 30.20 5.82
C ILE A 28 -2.27 28.81 5.63
N ALA A 29 -1.87 28.14 6.71
CA ALA A 29 -1.31 26.79 6.64
C ALA A 29 -2.31 25.79 6.04
N GLY A 30 -3.58 25.87 6.43
CA GLY A 30 -4.66 25.06 5.87
C GLY A 30 -4.88 25.32 4.38
N PHE A 31 -4.82 26.58 3.94
CA PHE A 31 -4.94 26.95 2.53
C PHE A 31 -3.79 26.40 1.68
N PHE A 32 -2.54 26.55 2.13
CA PHE A 32 -1.38 25.98 1.45
C PHE A 32 -1.42 24.45 1.43
N GLY A 33 -1.83 23.82 2.53
CA GLY A 33 -2.04 22.37 2.58
C GLY A 33 -3.09 21.91 1.58
N ALA A 34 -4.26 22.56 1.57
CA ALA A 34 -5.33 22.26 0.63
C ALA A 34 -4.88 22.42 -0.82
N PHE A 35 -4.17 23.51 -1.15
CA PHE A 35 -3.64 23.73 -2.49
C PHE A 35 -2.63 22.66 -2.91
N TYR A 36 -1.72 22.27 -2.01
CA TYR A 36 -0.75 21.21 -2.25
C TYR A 36 -1.42 19.86 -2.53
N PHE A 37 -2.36 19.44 -1.67
CA PHE A 37 -3.09 18.18 -1.86
C PHE A 37 -3.96 18.22 -3.11
N PHE A 38 -4.63 19.34 -3.39
CA PHE A 38 -5.47 19.50 -4.56
C PHE A 38 -4.66 19.44 -5.86
N HIS A 39 -3.48 20.07 -5.90
CA HIS A 39 -2.58 19.98 -7.05
C HIS A 39 -2.13 18.53 -7.28
N ARG A 40 -1.73 17.81 -6.22
CA ARG A 40 -1.33 16.41 -6.32
C ARG A 40 -2.46 15.50 -6.79
N MET A 41 -3.69 15.72 -6.30
CA MET A 41 -4.86 14.96 -6.76
C MET A 41 -5.16 15.23 -8.23
N ARG A 42 -5.08 16.48 -8.67
CA ARG A 42 -5.30 16.83 -10.08
C ARG A 42 -4.28 16.19 -11.00
N VAL A 43 -3.00 16.21 -10.61
CA VAL A 43 -1.94 15.53 -11.37
C VAL A 43 -2.21 14.03 -11.53
N MET A 44 -2.79 13.36 -10.52
CA MET A 44 -3.18 11.95 -10.64
C MET A 44 -4.46 11.73 -11.46
N ALA A 45 -5.43 12.64 -11.38
CA ALA A 45 -6.71 12.52 -12.09
C ALA A 45 -6.58 12.80 -13.60
N ASP A 46 -5.61 13.63 -13.98
CA ASP A 46 -5.37 14.01 -15.39
C ASP A 46 -4.41 13.04 -16.11
N ILE A 47 -4.02 11.91 -15.48
CA ILE A 47 -3.17 10.91 -16.11
C ILE A 47 -4.00 10.16 -17.17
N PRO A 48 -3.63 10.23 -18.46
CA PRO A 48 -4.37 9.55 -19.50
C PRO A 48 -4.04 8.05 -19.53
N THR A 49 -5.09 7.22 -19.60
CA THR A 49 -4.94 5.82 -19.94
C THR A 49 -4.38 5.67 -21.36
N SER A 50 -3.24 5.02 -21.48
CA SER A 50 -2.47 4.90 -22.72
C SER A 50 -2.31 3.44 -23.14
N LYS A 51 -2.28 3.18 -24.45
CA LYS A 51 -1.87 1.87 -24.98
C LYS A 51 -0.36 1.74 -24.95
N ILE A 52 0.16 0.54 -24.77
CA ILE A 52 1.61 0.27 -24.66
C ILE A 52 2.37 0.77 -25.89
N ARG A 53 1.84 0.57 -27.10
CA ARG A 53 2.52 1.02 -28.35
C ARG A 53 2.72 2.54 -28.45
N SER A 54 1.93 3.31 -27.71
CA SER A 54 1.91 4.77 -27.73
C SER A 54 2.17 5.35 -26.34
N ALA A 55 2.75 4.55 -25.43
CA ALA A 55 3.11 4.99 -24.10
C ALA A 55 4.19 6.08 -24.21
N ALA A 56 3.84 7.30 -23.82
CA ALA A 56 4.77 8.42 -23.82
C ALA A 56 5.73 8.33 -22.63
N GLN A 57 6.88 8.98 -22.73
CA GLN A 57 7.77 9.12 -21.58
C GLN A 57 7.15 10.05 -20.53
N GLY A 58 6.85 9.54 -19.33
CA GLY A 58 6.27 10.31 -18.24
C GLY A 58 5.26 9.52 -17.41
N TYR A 59 4.40 10.23 -16.68
CA TYR A 59 3.29 9.63 -15.95
C TYR A 59 2.16 9.27 -16.91
N LEU A 60 1.76 8.01 -16.91
CA LEU A 60 0.67 7.47 -17.69
C LEU A 60 0.02 6.31 -16.92
N GLU A 61 -1.17 5.91 -17.35
CA GLU A 61 -1.85 4.72 -16.83
C GLU A 61 -1.88 3.66 -17.93
N LEU A 62 -1.46 2.44 -17.61
CA LEU A 62 -1.52 1.27 -18.48
C LEU A 62 -2.56 0.28 -17.95
N ILE A 63 -3.30 -0.32 -18.87
CA ILE A 63 -4.25 -1.40 -18.58
C ILE A 63 -3.88 -2.59 -19.45
N GLY A 64 -3.74 -3.76 -18.83
CA GLY A 64 -3.42 -4.98 -19.54
C GLY A 64 -3.51 -6.20 -18.63
N HIS A 65 -2.81 -7.26 -19.00
CA HIS A 65 -2.67 -8.47 -18.20
C HIS A 65 -1.23 -8.61 -17.73
N GLY A 66 -1.04 -8.92 -16.46
CA GLY A 66 0.28 -9.19 -15.91
C GLY A 66 0.80 -10.53 -16.40
N GLU A 67 2.02 -10.60 -16.90
CA GLU A 67 2.67 -11.84 -17.35
C GLU A 67 4.10 -11.94 -16.82
N LEU A 68 4.64 -13.16 -16.79
CA LEU A 68 6.03 -13.37 -16.44
C LEU A 68 6.97 -13.01 -17.59
N MET A 69 8.15 -12.49 -17.27
CA MET A 69 9.22 -12.41 -18.25
C MET A 69 9.76 -13.80 -18.60
N GLU A 70 10.39 -13.91 -19.77
CA GLU A 70 11.18 -15.09 -20.13
C GLU A 70 12.37 -15.22 -19.18
N GLY A 71 12.44 -16.31 -18.42
CA GLY A 71 13.51 -16.52 -17.43
C GLY A 71 13.05 -17.27 -16.18
N PRO A 72 13.74 -17.05 -15.04
CA PRO A 72 13.34 -17.59 -13.75
C PRO A 72 11.93 -17.14 -13.37
N LYS A 73 11.10 -18.07 -12.91
CA LYS A 73 9.74 -17.74 -12.44
C LYS A 73 9.81 -17.08 -11.08
N ILE A 74 8.96 -16.08 -10.87
CA ILE A 74 8.74 -15.50 -9.55
C ILE A 74 7.82 -16.46 -8.78
N ILE A 75 8.31 -16.95 -7.65
CA ILE A 75 7.63 -17.95 -6.82
C ILE A 75 7.41 -17.36 -5.43
N ALA A 76 6.15 -17.34 -5.00
CA ALA A 76 5.80 -16.79 -3.70
C ALA A 76 6.41 -17.63 -2.55
N PRO A 77 7.14 -17.03 -1.59
CA PRO A 77 7.95 -17.78 -0.64
C PRO A 77 7.19 -18.67 0.33
N LEU A 78 5.92 -18.34 0.65
CA LEU A 78 5.15 -19.04 1.67
C LEU A 78 4.25 -20.12 1.08
N THR A 79 3.55 -19.83 -0.02
CA THR A 79 2.68 -20.82 -0.68
C THR A 79 3.37 -21.61 -1.80
N GLY A 80 4.51 -21.13 -2.31
CA GLY A 80 5.21 -21.75 -3.44
C GLY A 80 4.47 -21.61 -4.77
N LYS A 81 3.49 -20.69 -4.88
CA LYS A 81 2.76 -20.47 -6.12
C LYS A 81 3.51 -19.54 -7.05
N VAL A 82 3.39 -19.79 -8.35
CA VAL A 82 3.90 -18.90 -9.40
C VAL A 82 3.03 -17.62 -9.44
N CYS A 83 3.68 -16.47 -9.44
CA CYS A 83 3.06 -15.15 -9.39
C CYS A 83 3.85 -14.18 -10.28
N THR A 84 3.30 -13.02 -10.63
CA THR A 84 4.04 -11.90 -11.26
C THR A 84 4.67 -11.00 -10.20
N TRP A 85 4.13 -10.98 -8.99
CA TRP A 85 4.64 -10.23 -7.85
C TRP A 85 4.14 -10.87 -6.54
N TYR A 86 4.91 -10.70 -5.46
CA TYR A 86 4.48 -11.06 -4.12
C TYR A 86 4.91 -10.05 -3.06
N ASP A 87 4.19 -10.02 -1.94
CA ASP A 87 4.60 -9.42 -0.67
C ASP A 87 4.20 -10.36 0.45
N TYR A 88 5.11 -10.67 1.37
CA TYR A 88 4.82 -11.59 2.46
C TYR A 88 5.29 -11.05 3.81
N MET A 89 4.59 -11.49 4.84
CA MET A 89 4.89 -11.14 6.22
C MET A 89 4.62 -12.34 7.13
N ILE A 90 5.63 -12.69 7.93
CA ILE A 90 5.54 -13.70 8.98
C ILE A 90 5.58 -12.96 10.32
N GLN A 91 4.58 -13.22 11.16
CA GLN A 91 4.46 -12.61 12.47
C GLN A 91 4.34 -13.65 13.57
N GLU A 92 4.99 -13.40 14.70
CA GLU A 92 4.89 -14.21 15.90
C GLU A 92 4.02 -13.51 16.95
N ARG A 93 3.11 -14.24 17.58
CA ARG A 93 2.38 -13.80 18.76
C ARG A 93 3.30 -13.86 19.97
N ARG A 94 3.63 -12.68 20.51
CA ARG A 94 4.41 -12.54 21.74
C ARG A 94 3.53 -12.01 22.87
N ARG A 95 3.71 -12.59 24.05
CA ARG A 95 3.03 -12.17 25.27
C ARG A 95 3.92 -11.20 26.03
N SER A 96 3.43 -10.00 26.30
CA SER A 96 4.08 -9.03 27.18
C SER A 96 3.14 -8.69 28.33
N ARG A 97 3.53 -9.09 29.55
CA ARG A 97 2.71 -8.97 30.77
C ARG A 97 1.30 -9.56 30.57
N LYS A 98 0.29 -8.68 30.48
CA LYS A 98 -1.14 -9.03 30.33
C LYS A 98 -1.68 -8.86 28.90
N LYS A 99 -0.84 -8.50 27.91
CA LYS A 99 -1.27 -8.25 26.53
C LYS A 99 -0.47 -9.09 25.54
N ASP A 100 -1.17 -9.63 24.56
CA ASP A 100 -0.56 -10.28 23.40
C ASP A 100 -0.44 -9.27 22.25
N HIS A 101 0.65 -9.33 21.51
CA HIS A 101 0.88 -8.53 20.31
C HIS A 101 1.58 -9.35 19.23
N TRP A 102 1.39 -8.96 17.98
CA TRP A 102 2.04 -9.57 16.83
C TRP A 102 3.35 -8.83 16.54
N VAL A 103 4.44 -9.57 16.39
CA VAL A 103 5.75 -9.04 16.03
C VAL A 103 6.15 -9.62 14.69
N THR A 104 6.46 -8.77 13.72
CA THR A 104 6.99 -9.21 12.42
C THR A 104 8.39 -9.79 12.60
N ILE A 105 8.55 -11.05 12.22
CA ILE A 105 9.83 -11.78 12.29
C ILE A 105 10.54 -11.72 10.94
N GLU A 106 9.77 -11.82 9.86
CA GLU A 106 10.28 -11.86 8.50
C GLU A 106 9.27 -11.17 7.59
N LYS A 107 9.78 -10.41 6.62
CA LYS A 107 8.98 -9.81 5.55
C LYS A 107 9.84 -9.73 4.30
N GLY A 108 9.20 -9.74 3.14
CA GLY A 108 9.87 -9.52 1.88
C GLY A 108 8.88 -9.23 0.77
N THR A 109 9.36 -8.53 -0.24
CA THR A 109 8.59 -8.11 -1.41
C THR A 109 9.37 -8.51 -2.65
N SER A 110 8.66 -8.82 -3.74
CA SER A 110 9.26 -9.14 -5.02
C SER A 110 9.81 -7.85 -5.66
N GLU A 111 11.06 -7.91 -6.11
CA GLU A 111 11.79 -6.85 -6.81
C GLU A 111 12.04 -7.23 -8.27
N GLU A 112 11.58 -8.41 -8.68
CA GLU A 112 11.79 -8.95 -10.01
C GLU A 112 10.90 -8.26 -11.05
N LEU A 113 11.49 -7.99 -12.21
CA LEU A 113 10.78 -7.45 -13.36
C LEU A 113 9.75 -8.45 -13.90
N PHE A 114 8.58 -7.93 -14.28
CA PHE A 114 7.53 -8.71 -14.94
C PHE A 114 6.93 -7.91 -16.11
N LEU A 115 5.99 -8.49 -16.85
CA LEU A 115 5.38 -7.85 -18.02
C LEU A 115 3.96 -7.40 -17.73
N ILE A 116 3.57 -6.30 -18.36
CA ILE A 116 2.16 -5.99 -18.66
C ILE A 116 1.96 -6.12 -20.17
N ILE A 117 0.90 -6.82 -20.58
CA ILE A 117 0.58 -7.06 -21.98
C ILE A 117 -0.80 -6.49 -22.27
N ASP A 118 -0.90 -5.66 -23.30
CA ASP A 118 -2.16 -5.17 -23.83
C ASP A 118 -2.35 -5.66 -25.28
N GLU A 119 -3.41 -5.22 -25.93
CA GLU A 119 -3.71 -5.55 -27.33
C GLU A 119 -2.68 -5.01 -28.34
N THR A 120 -1.78 -4.11 -27.92
CA THR A 120 -0.83 -3.41 -28.79
C THR A 120 0.62 -3.82 -28.60
N GLY A 121 0.98 -4.42 -27.46
CA GLY A 121 2.34 -4.82 -27.18
C GLY A 121 2.58 -5.34 -25.77
N LYS A 122 3.85 -5.37 -25.40
CA LYS A 122 4.33 -5.78 -24.07
C LYS A 122 5.19 -4.67 -23.48
N CYS A 123 5.05 -4.41 -22.19
CA CYS A 123 5.86 -3.45 -21.45
C CYS A 123 6.46 -4.15 -20.22
N VAL A 124 7.71 -3.82 -19.89
CA VAL A 124 8.40 -4.34 -18.70
C VAL A 124 8.08 -3.42 -17.53
N ILE A 125 7.65 -4.01 -16.43
CA ILE A 125 7.38 -3.34 -15.17
C ILE A 125 8.49 -3.69 -14.18
N ASP A 126 9.08 -2.65 -13.60
CA ASP A 126 9.96 -2.73 -12.44
C ASP A 126 9.15 -2.39 -11.18
N PRO A 127 8.90 -3.35 -10.27
CA PRO A 127 8.14 -3.10 -9.06
C PRO A 127 8.97 -2.47 -7.93
N ASP A 128 10.29 -2.28 -8.09
CA ASP A 128 11.11 -1.72 -7.02
C ASP A 128 10.63 -0.33 -6.61
N GLY A 129 10.48 -0.12 -5.30
CA GLY A 129 9.93 1.10 -4.72
C GLY A 129 8.45 1.39 -5.04
N ALA A 130 7.75 0.52 -5.77
CA ALA A 130 6.37 0.74 -6.18
C ALA A 130 5.37 0.49 -5.04
N SER A 131 4.27 1.27 -5.03
CA SER A 131 3.12 1.01 -4.16
C SER A 131 2.15 0.07 -4.85
N VAL A 132 2.24 -1.22 -4.57
CA VAL A 132 1.45 -2.26 -5.25
C VAL A 132 0.17 -2.59 -4.49
N VAL A 133 -0.96 -2.66 -5.21
CA VAL A 133 -2.23 -3.20 -4.72
C VAL A 133 -2.39 -4.63 -5.23
N PRO A 134 -2.35 -5.66 -4.37
CA PRO A 134 -2.40 -7.06 -4.81
C PRO A 134 -3.81 -7.50 -5.21
N SER A 135 -3.89 -8.45 -6.15
CA SER A 135 -5.15 -9.12 -6.51
C SER A 135 -5.59 -10.15 -5.46
N LYS A 136 -4.63 -10.84 -4.83
CA LYS A 136 -4.91 -11.89 -3.84
C LYS A 136 -4.15 -11.64 -2.55
N THR A 137 -4.83 -11.81 -1.42
CA THR A 137 -4.23 -11.87 -0.08
C THR A 137 -4.69 -13.16 0.62
N ASP A 138 -3.73 -13.98 1.04
CA ASP A 138 -3.96 -15.17 1.87
C ASP A 138 -3.42 -14.90 3.28
N THR A 139 -4.17 -15.31 4.31
CA THR A 139 -3.73 -15.23 5.71
C THR A 139 -4.06 -16.52 6.44
N TRP A 140 -3.07 -17.13 7.07
CA TRP A 140 -3.24 -18.36 7.82
C TRP A 140 -2.33 -18.39 9.05
N TYR A 141 -2.51 -19.40 9.89
CA TYR A 141 -1.84 -19.50 11.19
C TYR A 141 -1.19 -20.86 11.37
N GLY A 142 -0.01 -20.89 11.99
CA GLY A 142 0.76 -22.10 12.22
C GLY A 142 1.58 -22.05 13.51
N SER A 143 2.30 -23.14 13.77
CA SER A 143 3.11 -23.34 14.97
C SER A 143 4.61 -23.11 14.75
N SER A 144 5.07 -22.97 13.51
CA SER A 144 6.49 -22.83 13.14
C SER A 144 6.81 -21.48 12.45
N PRO A 145 8.06 -21.01 12.48
CA PRO A 145 8.46 -19.80 11.74
C PRO A 145 8.25 -19.91 10.23
N LYS A 146 8.55 -21.06 9.63
CA LYS A 146 8.29 -21.32 8.21
C LYS A 146 7.04 -22.19 8.05
N PRO A 147 6.14 -21.89 7.10
CA PRO A 147 5.01 -22.76 6.82
C PRO A 147 5.52 -24.11 6.29
N GLY A 148 5.17 -25.21 6.96
CA GLY A 148 5.48 -26.56 6.48
C GLY A 148 4.54 -26.99 5.35
N LYS A 149 5.04 -27.80 4.41
CA LYS A 149 4.20 -28.52 3.44
C LYS A 149 3.49 -29.68 4.14
N SER A 150 2.43 -29.42 4.92
CA SER A 150 1.62 -30.53 5.45
C SER A 150 0.18 -30.14 5.75
N THR A 151 -0.69 -30.69 4.91
CA THR A 151 -2.03 -31.21 5.15
C THR A 151 -2.07 -32.07 6.43
N SER A 152 -2.51 -31.51 7.56
CA SER A 152 -3.29 -32.31 8.52
C SER A 152 -3.98 -31.47 9.58
N SER A 153 -5.22 -31.84 9.84
CA SER A 153 -6.10 -31.36 10.90
C SER A 153 -5.53 -31.67 12.28
N SER A 154 -4.70 -30.79 12.84
CA SER A 154 -4.33 -30.85 14.26
C SER A 154 -4.95 -29.67 15.01
N PHE A 155 -5.90 -30.07 15.86
CA PHE A 155 -6.69 -29.32 16.82
C PHE A 155 -5.88 -28.22 17.54
N LEU A 156 -6.30 -26.96 17.36
CA LEU A 156 -6.33 -25.83 18.31
C LEU A 156 -5.29 -25.73 19.45
N MET A 157 -4.04 -26.18 19.27
CA MET A 157 -2.99 -26.05 20.28
C MET A 157 -1.77 -25.34 19.69
N GLY A 158 -1.53 -24.10 20.12
CA GLY A 158 -0.25 -23.41 19.93
C GLY A 158 0.01 -22.76 18.56
N LYS A 159 -1.00 -22.26 17.85
CA LYS A 159 -0.79 -21.42 16.66
C LYS A 159 -0.20 -20.05 17.04
N ARG A 160 1.12 -19.98 17.13
CA ARG A 160 1.90 -18.79 17.52
C ARG A 160 2.27 -17.90 16.35
N TYR A 161 2.19 -18.41 15.12
CA TYR A 161 2.60 -17.67 13.93
C TYR A 161 1.38 -17.32 13.07
N ARG A 162 1.42 -16.12 12.49
CA ARG A 162 0.52 -15.60 11.47
C ARG A 162 1.33 -15.36 10.21
N TYR A 163 0.90 -15.96 9.11
CA TYR A 163 1.49 -15.78 7.80
C TYR A 163 0.52 -14.97 6.95
N ILE A 164 1.04 -13.96 6.27
CA ILE A 164 0.31 -13.12 5.33
C ILE A 164 1.08 -13.19 4.03
N GLU A 165 0.42 -13.53 2.94
CA GLU A 165 1.03 -13.54 1.61
C GLU A 165 0.08 -12.87 0.62
N LYS A 166 0.57 -11.82 -0.03
CA LYS A 166 -0.11 -11.06 -1.07
C LYS A 166 0.54 -11.38 -2.40
N ARG A 167 -0.24 -11.57 -3.45
CA ARG A 167 0.24 -12.05 -4.74
C ARG A 167 -0.57 -11.44 -5.88
N MET A 168 0.08 -11.29 -7.04
CA MET A 168 -0.55 -11.07 -8.33
C MET A 168 -0.25 -12.27 -9.23
N HIS A 169 -1.22 -12.77 -9.99
CA HIS A 169 -1.01 -13.95 -10.83
C HIS A 169 -0.81 -13.60 -12.31
N PRO A 170 -0.06 -14.43 -13.05
CA PRO A 170 0.02 -14.31 -14.51
C PRO A 170 -1.39 -14.45 -15.14
N GLY A 171 -1.67 -13.65 -16.15
CA GLY A 171 -2.94 -13.56 -16.87
C GLY A 171 -4.02 -12.71 -16.17
N GLU A 172 -3.82 -12.28 -14.92
CA GLU A 172 -4.78 -11.41 -14.24
C GLU A 172 -4.72 -9.98 -14.79
N PRO A 173 -5.85 -9.26 -14.83
CA PRO A 173 -5.87 -7.84 -15.16
C PRO A 173 -4.95 -7.04 -14.23
N LEU A 174 -4.16 -6.16 -14.82
CA LEU A 174 -3.20 -5.30 -14.15
C LEU A 174 -3.36 -3.86 -14.62
N TYR A 175 -3.26 -2.95 -13.66
CA TYR A 175 -3.28 -1.51 -13.83
C TYR A 175 -1.95 -0.98 -13.31
N ALA A 176 -1.21 -0.23 -14.12
CA ALA A 176 0.13 0.26 -13.81
C ALA A 176 0.28 1.74 -14.14
#